data_AF-A0A960TQR8-F1
#
_entry.id   AF-A0A960TQR8-F1
#
_cell.length_a   1.000
_cell.length_b   1.000
_cell.length_c   1.000
_cell.angle_alpha   90.00
_cell.angle_beta   90.00
_cell.angle_gamma   90.00
#
_symmetry.space_group_name_H-M   'P 1'
#
loop_
_entity.id
_entity.type
_entity.pdbx_description
1 polymer ?
#
loop_
_entity_poly.entity_id
_entity_poly.type
_entity_poly.pdbx_seq_one_letter_code
_entity_poly.pdbx_strand_id
1 'polypeptide(L)'
;QGHQKLFGIVQGGMDPNLRKRSAEELRALDFDGYAIGGLSVGEPAPVMNAMIEATEPYLPQEKPRYLMGVGTPRNIIDAVRRGIDMFDCVMPTRNARNGTAFTWSGVINIKAGRYAEDFSPLDPELDCYTTQFSRAYIRHLLNVDEVTGLTLVTIQNVAFYLDMMSKMRQSIREGSFDEFCRKIEAIYPA
;
A
#
# COMPACT_ATOMS: atom_id res chain seq x y z
N GLN A 1 3.83 -2.13 -31.71
CA GLN A 1 4.29 -2.69 -30.42
C GLN A 1 5.07 -1.68 -29.55
N GLY A 2 5.46 -0.49 -30.04
CA GLY A 2 6.14 0.53 -29.20
C GLY A 2 5.30 1.26 -28.15
N HIS A 3 4.12 0.75 -27.79
CA HIS A 3 3.22 1.32 -26.78
C HIS A 3 3.19 0.50 -25.48
N GLN A 4 3.87 -0.64 -25.43
CA GLN A 4 3.95 -1.49 -24.24
C GLN A 4 5.31 -1.31 -23.56
N LYS A 5 5.32 -1.40 -22.23
CA LYS A 5 6.51 -1.34 -21.39
C LYS A 5 6.75 -2.70 -20.75
N LEU A 6 8.00 -3.16 -20.76
CA LEU A 6 8.38 -4.46 -20.22
C LEU A 6 9.24 -4.29 -18.97
N PHE A 7 8.86 -4.94 -17.88
CA PHE A 7 9.58 -4.90 -16.61
C PHE A 7 10.34 -6.21 -16.37
N GLY A 8 11.59 -6.10 -15.93
CA GLY A 8 12.33 -7.23 -15.36
C GLY A 8 11.95 -7.44 -13.89
N ILE A 9 12.05 -8.67 -13.37
CA ILE A 9 11.68 -8.96 -11.97
C ILE A 9 12.88 -9.54 -11.23
N VAL A 10 13.45 -8.76 -10.30
CA VAL A 10 14.54 -9.20 -9.44
C VAL A 10 14.05 -10.28 -8.49
N GLN A 11 14.79 -11.39 -8.45
CA GLN A 11 14.58 -12.53 -7.56
C GLN A 11 15.80 -12.73 -6.63
N GLY A 12 15.80 -13.79 -5.82
CA GLY A 12 16.89 -14.10 -4.89
C GLY A 12 16.45 -14.37 -3.44
N GLY A 13 15.13 -14.32 -3.17
CA GLY A 13 14.59 -14.60 -1.84
C GLY A 13 15.17 -13.65 -0.79
N MET A 14 15.64 -14.23 0.32
CA MET A 14 16.24 -13.49 1.44
C MET A 14 17.78 -13.54 1.43
N ASP A 15 18.38 -13.79 0.26
CA ASP A 15 19.83 -13.80 0.07
C ASP A 15 20.28 -12.52 -0.67
N PRO A 16 21.04 -11.61 -0.01
CA PRO A 16 21.47 -10.36 -0.61
C PRO A 16 22.42 -10.54 -1.80
N ASN A 17 23.21 -11.62 -1.84
CA ASN A 17 24.12 -11.89 -2.96
C ASN A 17 23.34 -12.35 -4.20
N LEU A 18 22.31 -13.18 -4.01
CA LEU A 18 21.43 -13.59 -5.11
C LEU A 18 20.61 -12.42 -5.62
N ARG A 19 20.12 -11.54 -4.72
CA ARG A 19 19.43 -10.30 -5.08
C ARG A 19 20.29 -9.38 -5.94
N LYS A 20 21.51 -9.11 -5.48
CA LYS A 20 22.51 -8.34 -6.24
C LYS A 20 22.73 -8.92 -7.62
N ARG A 21 23.05 -10.22 -7.69
CA ARG A 21 23.33 -10.89 -8.97
C ARG A 21 22.14 -10.80 -9.93
N SER A 22 20.92 -11.06 -9.44
CA SER A 22 19.70 -10.95 -10.24
C SER A 22 19.48 -9.51 -10.75
N ALA A 23 19.72 -8.50 -9.93
CA ALA A 23 19.60 -7.10 -10.32
C ALA A 23 20.63 -6.70 -11.38
N GLU A 24 21.90 -7.10 -11.22
CA GLU A 24 22.96 -6.82 -12.19
C GLU A 24 22.71 -7.51 -13.55
N GLU A 25 22.29 -8.78 -13.54
CA GLU A 25 21.94 -9.53 -14.76
C GLU A 25 20.74 -8.90 -15.48
N LEU A 26 19.68 -8.50 -14.77
CA LEU A 26 18.52 -7.85 -15.36
C LEU A 26 18.84 -6.45 -15.87
N ARG A 27 19.67 -5.69 -15.14
CA ARG A 27 20.11 -4.35 -15.56
C ARG A 27 20.83 -4.38 -16.90
N ALA A 28 21.65 -5.41 -17.15
CA ALA A 28 22.35 -5.59 -18.42
C ALA A 28 21.41 -5.81 -19.62
N LEU A 29 20.16 -6.22 -19.38
CA LEU A 29 19.13 -6.43 -20.40
C LEU A 29 18.28 -5.18 -20.70
N ASP A 30 18.47 -4.10 -19.93
CA ASP A 30 17.89 -2.77 -20.18
C ASP A 30 16.34 -2.70 -20.29
N PHE A 31 15.61 -3.29 -19.33
CA PHE A 31 14.15 -3.21 -19.27
C PHE A 31 13.61 -1.79 -19.05
N ASP A 32 12.33 -1.53 -19.35
CA ASP A 32 11.70 -0.22 -19.12
C ASP A 32 11.51 0.12 -17.64
N GLY A 33 11.56 -0.90 -16.76
CA GLY A 33 11.42 -0.79 -15.31
C GLY A 33 11.80 -2.10 -14.62
N TYR A 34 11.94 -2.05 -13.30
CA TYR A 34 12.41 -3.20 -12.52
C TYR A 34 11.49 -3.45 -11.33
N ALA A 35 10.87 -4.62 -11.31
CA ALA A 35 10.11 -5.07 -10.17
C ALA A 35 11.00 -5.84 -9.18
N ILE A 36 10.63 -5.81 -7.90
CA ILE A 36 11.23 -6.61 -6.84
C ILE A 36 10.19 -7.64 -6.41
N GLY A 37 10.44 -8.89 -6.77
CA GLY A 37 9.54 -10.01 -6.49
C GLY A 37 9.96 -10.82 -5.26
N GLY A 38 9.04 -11.63 -4.72
CA GLY A 38 9.33 -12.60 -3.66
C GLY A 38 9.64 -11.99 -2.29
N LEU A 39 9.18 -10.75 -2.04
CA LEU A 39 9.29 -10.02 -0.77
C LEU A 39 7.91 -9.66 -0.19
N SER A 40 6.96 -10.58 -0.33
CA SER A 40 5.64 -10.48 0.31
C SER A 40 5.06 -11.88 0.54
N VAL A 41 5.90 -12.80 0.99
CA VAL A 41 5.57 -14.24 1.09
C VAL A 41 5.51 -14.75 2.53
N GLY A 42 5.61 -13.85 3.51
CA GLY A 42 5.41 -14.13 4.94
C GLY A 42 6.60 -13.76 5.82
N GLU A 43 7.64 -13.17 5.25
CA GLU A 43 8.79 -12.69 6.00
C GLU A 43 8.47 -11.44 6.85
N PRO A 44 9.21 -11.21 7.94
CA PRO A 44 9.08 -9.99 8.73
C PRO A 44 9.45 -8.73 7.95
N ALA A 45 8.79 -7.60 8.25
CA ALA A 45 9.06 -6.32 7.60
C ALA A 45 10.56 -5.89 7.63
N PRO A 46 11.33 -6.10 8.71
CA PRO A 46 12.77 -5.81 8.70
C PRO A 46 13.56 -6.62 7.65
N VAL A 47 13.16 -7.87 7.40
CA VAL A 47 13.80 -8.74 6.40
C VAL A 47 13.47 -8.25 4.99
N MET A 48 12.19 -7.95 4.73
CA MET A 48 11.75 -7.33 3.48
C MET A 48 12.54 -6.05 3.19
N ASN A 49 12.63 -5.15 4.19
CA ASN A 49 13.35 -3.89 4.10
C ASN A 49 14.84 -4.09 3.78
N ALA A 50 15.51 -5.03 4.45
CA ALA A 50 16.91 -5.36 4.19
C ALA A 50 17.13 -5.88 2.75
N MET A 51 16.18 -6.65 2.21
CA MET A 51 16.27 -7.13 0.83
C MET A 51 16.02 -6.05 -0.21
N ILE A 52 15.17 -5.05 0.09
CA ILE A 52 15.03 -3.85 -0.74
C ILE A 52 16.35 -3.08 -0.76
N GLU A 53 16.95 -2.82 0.41
CA GLU A 53 18.25 -2.13 0.54
C GLU A 53 19.40 -2.88 -0.16
N ALA A 54 19.37 -4.22 -0.14
CA ALA A 54 20.34 -5.03 -0.87
C ALA A 54 20.15 -5.01 -2.40
N THR A 55 18.96 -4.64 -2.88
CA THR A 55 18.61 -4.65 -4.31
C THR A 55 18.75 -3.27 -4.95
N GLU A 56 18.26 -2.22 -4.29
CA GLU A 56 18.11 -0.87 -4.84
C GLU A 56 19.40 -0.29 -5.46
N PRO A 57 20.59 -0.44 -4.85
CA PRO A 57 21.82 0.16 -5.40
C PRO A 57 22.24 -0.38 -6.77
N TYR A 58 21.72 -1.55 -7.15
CA TYR A 58 22.04 -2.22 -8.41
C TYR A 58 21.03 -1.94 -9.52
N LEU A 59 19.92 -1.25 -9.21
CA LEU A 59 18.90 -0.88 -10.17
C LEU A 59 19.13 0.54 -10.73
N PRO A 60 18.88 0.77 -12.03
CA PRO A 60 18.99 2.12 -12.61
C PRO A 60 18.08 3.12 -11.91
N GLN A 61 18.59 4.33 -11.64
CA GLN A 61 17.86 5.36 -10.87
C GLN A 61 16.81 6.09 -11.72
N GLU A 62 17.00 6.12 -13.02
CA GLU A 62 16.13 6.76 -14.00
C GLU A 62 14.93 5.88 -14.41
N LYS A 63 14.83 4.66 -13.86
CA LYS A 63 13.80 3.68 -14.20
C LYS A 63 12.94 3.32 -12.98
N PRO A 64 11.63 3.14 -13.16
CA PRO A 64 10.71 2.88 -12.06
C PRO A 64 10.99 1.55 -11.37
N ARG A 65 10.83 1.54 -10.05
CA ARG A 65 10.98 0.38 -9.19
C ARG A 65 9.64 -0.05 -8.60
N TYR A 66 9.25 -1.29 -8.86
CA TYR A 66 7.94 -1.82 -8.49
C TYR A 66 8.07 -2.92 -7.44
N LEU A 67 7.58 -2.66 -6.21
CA LEU A 67 7.54 -3.68 -5.17
C LEU A 67 6.21 -4.46 -5.23
N MET A 68 6.31 -5.74 -5.56
CA MET A 68 5.14 -6.58 -5.84
C MET A 68 4.50 -7.13 -4.55
N GLY A 69 3.18 -6.98 -4.42
CA GLY A 69 2.36 -7.62 -3.38
C GLY A 69 2.34 -6.93 -2.01
N VAL A 70 3.11 -5.86 -1.81
CA VAL A 70 3.22 -5.14 -0.53
C VAL A 70 2.12 -4.09 -0.41
N GLY A 71 1.40 -4.12 0.73
CA GLY A 71 0.17 -3.34 0.85
C GLY A 71 -0.14 -2.67 2.18
N THR A 72 0.54 -2.93 3.30
CA THR A 72 0.21 -2.17 4.53
C THR A 72 0.69 -0.71 4.40
N PRO A 73 -0.02 0.30 4.95
CA PRO A 73 0.44 1.69 4.93
C PRO A 73 1.87 1.86 5.47
N ARG A 74 2.20 1.14 6.55
CA ARG A 74 3.53 1.11 7.16
C ARG A 74 4.62 0.62 6.18
N ASN A 75 4.44 -0.55 5.59
CA ASN A 75 5.43 -1.09 4.63
C ASN A 75 5.59 -0.21 3.39
N ILE A 76 4.52 0.45 2.93
CA ILE A 76 4.60 1.36 1.78
C ILE A 76 5.52 2.54 2.10
N ILE A 77 5.34 3.24 3.23
CA ILE A 77 6.22 4.38 3.57
C ILE A 77 7.67 3.93 3.77
N ASP A 78 7.89 2.75 4.35
CA ASP A 78 9.24 2.20 4.57
C ASP A 78 9.92 1.82 3.25
N ALA A 79 9.16 1.33 2.27
CA ALA A 79 9.66 1.03 0.94
C ALA A 79 9.91 2.29 0.10
N VAL A 80 9.06 3.31 0.19
CA VAL A 80 9.28 4.60 -0.50
C VAL A 80 10.54 5.31 0.02
N ARG A 81 10.79 5.27 1.34
CA ARG A 81 12.08 5.72 1.94
C ARG A 81 13.29 5.01 1.34
N ARG A 82 13.10 3.82 0.76
CA ARG A 82 14.12 2.98 0.13
C ARG A 82 14.04 3.01 -1.40
N GLY A 83 13.41 4.04 -1.98
CA GLY A 83 13.45 4.29 -3.42
C GLY A 83 12.49 3.45 -4.26
N ILE A 84 11.44 2.88 -3.66
CA ILE A 84 10.37 2.19 -4.40
C ILE A 84 9.30 3.18 -4.90
N ASP A 85 8.85 3.00 -6.14
CA ASP A 85 7.95 3.93 -6.83
C ASP A 85 6.52 3.38 -7.02
N MET A 86 6.38 2.06 -7.17
CA MET A 86 5.13 1.39 -7.51
C MET A 86 4.82 0.24 -6.56
N PHE A 87 3.53 0.00 -6.33
CA PHE A 87 3.01 -1.00 -5.40
C PHE A 87 1.72 -1.61 -5.94
N ASP A 88 1.44 -2.85 -5.53
CA ASP A 88 0.13 -3.48 -5.66
C ASP A 88 -0.15 -4.34 -4.43
N CYS A 89 -1.42 -4.43 -4.04
CA CYS A 89 -1.84 -5.41 -3.04
C CYS A 89 -3.35 -5.60 -3.07
N VAL A 90 -3.79 -6.82 -2.78
CA VAL A 90 -5.22 -7.12 -2.58
C VAL A 90 -5.74 -6.65 -1.22
N MET A 91 -4.85 -6.25 -0.29
CA MET A 91 -5.19 -5.92 1.08
C MET A 91 -6.36 -4.92 1.22
N PRO A 92 -6.41 -3.78 0.49
CA PRO A 92 -7.50 -2.82 0.63
C PRO A 92 -8.87 -3.44 0.33
N THR A 93 -8.96 -4.23 -0.75
CA THR A 93 -10.23 -4.83 -1.19
C THR A 93 -10.58 -6.09 -0.41
N ARG A 94 -9.59 -6.93 -0.06
CA ARG A 94 -9.79 -8.16 0.71
C ARG A 94 -10.23 -7.85 2.14
N ASN A 95 -9.61 -6.87 2.78
CA ASN A 95 -9.96 -6.47 4.14
C ASN A 95 -11.31 -5.75 4.19
N ALA A 96 -11.65 -4.97 3.16
CA ALA A 96 -12.97 -4.35 3.04
C ALA A 96 -14.10 -5.38 3.09
N ARG A 97 -13.95 -6.51 2.39
CA ARG A 97 -14.95 -7.59 2.39
C ARG A 97 -15.13 -8.26 3.75
N ASN A 98 -14.15 -8.13 4.65
CA ASN A 98 -14.22 -8.60 6.02
C ASN A 98 -14.67 -7.49 7.01
N GLY A 99 -15.08 -6.32 6.51
CA GLY A 99 -15.52 -5.19 7.34
C GLY A 99 -14.37 -4.39 7.98
N THR A 100 -13.16 -4.46 7.42
CA THR A 100 -12.02 -3.65 7.86
C THR A 100 -11.83 -2.45 6.94
N ALA A 101 -11.93 -1.25 7.49
CA ALA A 101 -11.71 0.01 6.80
C ALA A 101 -10.36 0.65 7.22
N PHE A 102 -9.61 1.16 6.24
CA PHE A 102 -8.44 2.00 6.47
C PHE A 102 -8.85 3.48 6.46
N THR A 103 -8.40 4.23 7.46
CA THR A 103 -8.75 5.65 7.64
C THR A 103 -7.54 6.46 8.11
N TRP A 104 -7.63 7.78 8.08
CA TRP A 104 -6.64 8.69 8.68
C TRP A 104 -6.61 8.64 10.21
N SER A 105 -7.58 7.97 10.85
CA SER A 105 -7.59 7.66 12.28
C SER A 105 -7.19 6.21 12.60
N GLY A 106 -6.70 5.46 11.61
CA GLY A 106 -6.26 4.07 11.75
C GLY A 106 -7.26 3.05 11.24
N VAL A 107 -7.04 1.78 11.61
CA VAL A 107 -7.88 0.66 11.19
C VAL A 107 -9.19 0.64 11.98
N ILE A 108 -10.31 0.59 11.26
CA ILE A 108 -11.66 0.43 11.81
C ILE A 108 -12.24 -0.93 11.43
N ASN A 109 -12.66 -1.73 12.41
CA ASN A 109 -13.51 -2.89 12.18
C ASN A 109 -14.98 -2.47 12.29
N ILE A 110 -15.61 -2.15 11.16
CA ILE A 110 -16.92 -1.48 11.12
C ILE A 110 -18.08 -2.39 11.60
N LYS A 111 -17.88 -3.71 11.64
CA LYS A 111 -18.87 -4.65 12.20
C LYS A 111 -19.00 -4.55 13.73
N ALA A 112 -18.04 -3.92 14.41
CA ALA A 112 -18.03 -3.80 15.88
C ALA A 112 -19.30 -3.12 16.41
N GLY A 113 -19.82 -3.60 17.55
CA GLY A 113 -21.08 -3.12 18.15
C GLY A 113 -21.10 -1.63 18.48
N ARG A 114 -19.94 -1.04 18.79
CA ARG A 114 -19.79 0.40 19.07
C ARG A 114 -20.24 1.32 17.93
N TYR A 115 -20.31 0.81 16.70
CA TYR A 115 -20.72 1.59 15.53
C TYR A 115 -22.22 1.45 15.20
N ALA A 116 -23.02 0.77 16.03
CA ALA A 116 -24.44 0.54 15.75
C ALA A 116 -25.27 1.84 15.63
N GLU A 117 -24.91 2.87 16.39
CA GLU A 117 -25.56 4.19 16.41
C GLU A 117 -24.56 5.32 16.11
N ASP A 118 -23.44 4.99 15.46
CA ASP A 118 -22.47 6.00 15.03
C ASP A 118 -22.89 6.58 13.68
N PHE A 119 -23.46 7.79 13.71
CA PHE A 119 -23.94 8.50 12.53
C PHE A 119 -22.85 9.30 11.79
N SER A 120 -21.58 9.23 12.24
CA SER A 120 -20.46 9.86 11.54
C SER A 120 -20.06 9.07 10.28
N PRO A 121 -19.35 9.70 9.32
CA PRO A 121 -18.75 8.96 8.20
C PRO A 121 -17.65 8.00 8.67
N LEU A 122 -17.25 7.05 7.82
CA LEU A 122 -16.14 6.13 8.12
C LEU A 122 -14.85 6.90 8.43
N ASP A 123 -14.46 7.81 7.55
CA ASP A 123 -13.31 8.70 7.71
C ASP A 123 -13.70 10.14 7.37
N PRO A 124 -13.74 11.06 8.35
CA PRO A 124 -14.08 12.46 8.10
C PRO A 124 -12.97 13.26 7.37
N GLU A 125 -11.74 12.73 7.29
CA GLU A 125 -10.62 13.39 6.58
C GLU A 125 -10.53 13.00 5.10
N LEU A 126 -11.38 12.07 4.64
CA LEU A 126 -11.38 11.55 3.27
C LEU A 126 -12.58 12.07 2.49
N ASP A 127 -12.33 12.55 1.27
CA ASP A 127 -13.40 12.88 0.32
C ASP A 127 -13.60 11.73 -0.67
N CYS A 128 -14.62 10.90 -0.44
CA CYS A 128 -14.98 9.82 -1.35
C CYS A 128 -16.48 9.51 -1.29
N TYR A 129 -16.99 8.74 -2.25
CA TYR A 129 -18.42 8.40 -2.30
C TYR A 129 -18.96 7.79 -0.99
N THR A 130 -18.15 6.99 -0.30
CA THR A 130 -18.53 6.32 0.94
C THR A 130 -18.76 7.28 2.12
N THR A 131 -18.16 8.48 2.13
CA THR A 131 -18.30 9.43 3.25
C THR A 131 -19.68 10.09 3.32
N GLN A 132 -20.54 9.86 2.31
CA GLN A 132 -21.96 10.24 2.35
C GLN A 132 -22.80 9.35 3.25
N PHE A 133 -22.25 8.21 3.70
CA PHE A 133 -22.97 7.22 4.49
C PHE A 133 -22.38 7.13 5.90
N SER A 134 -23.26 6.88 6.88
CA SER A 134 -22.84 6.71 8.26
C SER A 134 -22.19 5.35 8.51
N ARG A 135 -21.35 5.29 9.54
CA ARG A 135 -20.82 4.03 10.10
C ARG A 135 -21.94 3.07 10.49
N ALA A 136 -23.01 3.56 11.12
CA ALA A 136 -24.19 2.78 11.48
C ALA A 136 -24.85 2.11 10.26
N TYR A 137 -25.02 2.86 9.17
CA TYR A 137 -25.61 2.32 7.94
C TYR A 137 -24.72 1.26 7.28
N ILE A 138 -23.43 1.55 7.14
CA ILE A 138 -22.47 0.59 6.54
C ILE A 138 -22.39 -0.67 7.40
N ARG A 139 -22.34 -0.53 8.73
CA ARG A 139 -22.39 -1.64 9.67
C ARG A 139 -23.66 -2.47 9.48
N HIS A 140 -24.81 -1.83 9.39
CA HIS A 140 -26.09 -2.51 9.17
C HIS A 140 -26.02 -3.37 7.90
N LEU A 141 -25.64 -2.79 6.76
CA LEU A 141 -25.50 -3.51 5.48
C LEU A 141 -24.60 -4.74 5.62
N LEU A 142 -23.45 -4.59 6.29
CA LEU A 142 -22.50 -5.69 6.49
C LEU A 142 -22.98 -6.79 7.44
N ASN A 143 -23.97 -6.50 8.30
CA ASN A 143 -24.56 -7.47 9.22
C ASN A 143 -25.79 -8.18 8.63
N VAL A 144 -26.42 -7.60 7.61
CA VAL A 144 -27.49 -8.23 6.84
C VAL A 144 -26.98 -8.84 5.53
N ASP A 145 -25.65 -9.00 5.40
CA ASP A 145 -24.96 -9.59 4.25
C ASP A 145 -25.26 -8.92 2.89
N GLU A 146 -25.54 -7.63 2.92
CA GLU A 146 -25.76 -6.83 1.71
C GLU A 146 -24.45 -6.50 1.00
N VAL A 147 -24.37 -6.83 -0.29
CA VAL A 147 -23.17 -6.61 -1.14
C VAL A 147 -22.77 -5.14 -1.18
N THR A 148 -23.74 -4.23 -1.09
CA THR A 148 -23.51 -2.79 -1.04
C THR A 148 -22.58 -2.40 0.10
N GLY A 149 -22.66 -3.05 1.26
CA GLY A 149 -21.75 -2.82 2.38
C GLY A 149 -20.29 -3.14 2.02
N LEU A 150 -20.07 -4.25 1.31
CA LEU A 150 -18.74 -4.65 0.82
C LEU A 150 -18.20 -3.65 -0.22
N THR A 151 -19.06 -3.20 -1.13
CA THR A 151 -18.74 -2.20 -2.16
C THR A 151 -18.32 -0.87 -1.53
N LEU A 152 -19.09 -0.36 -0.58
CA LEU A 152 -18.81 0.92 0.10
C LEU A 152 -17.48 0.87 0.86
N VAL A 153 -17.19 -0.20 1.60
CA VAL A 153 -15.90 -0.31 2.32
C VAL A 153 -14.74 -0.50 1.33
N THR A 154 -14.98 -1.14 0.18
CA THR A 154 -13.97 -1.27 -0.87
C THR A 154 -13.63 0.09 -1.48
N ILE A 155 -14.65 0.90 -1.81
CA ILE A 155 -14.47 2.28 -2.30
C ILE A 155 -13.68 3.10 -1.28
N GLN A 156 -14.07 3.04 0.00
CA GLN A 156 -13.38 3.71 1.10
C GLN A 156 -11.89 3.35 1.13
N ASN A 157 -11.57 2.05 1.14
CA ASN A 157 -10.20 1.59 1.26
C ASN A 157 -9.36 1.97 0.04
N VAL A 158 -9.87 1.79 -1.18
CA VAL A 158 -9.14 2.19 -2.39
C VAL A 158 -8.91 3.70 -2.41
N ALA A 159 -9.93 4.49 -2.06
CA ALA A 159 -9.82 5.95 -1.97
C ALA A 159 -8.78 6.38 -0.93
N PHE A 160 -8.76 5.76 0.26
CA PHE A 160 -7.76 6.03 1.29
C PHE A 160 -6.33 5.78 0.77
N TYR A 161 -6.08 4.65 0.08
CA TYR A 161 -4.75 4.37 -0.46
C TYR A 161 -4.33 5.36 -1.54
N LEU A 162 -5.25 5.74 -2.44
CA LEU A 162 -4.97 6.73 -3.47
C LEU A 162 -4.68 8.12 -2.87
N ASP A 163 -5.44 8.53 -1.87
CA ASP A 163 -5.23 9.78 -1.13
C ASP A 163 -3.90 9.76 -0.36
N MET A 164 -3.60 8.67 0.35
CA MET A 164 -2.32 8.48 1.04
C MET A 164 -1.14 8.60 0.07
N MET A 165 -1.19 7.92 -1.08
CA MET A 165 -0.14 8.02 -2.11
C MET A 165 -0.05 9.43 -2.71
N SER A 166 -1.17 10.14 -2.84
CA SER A 166 -1.20 11.53 -3.32
C SER A 166 -0.50 12.48 -2.34
N LYS A 167 -0.90 12.44 -1.06
CA LYS A 167 -0.30 13.23 0.02
C LYS A 167 1.17 12.89 0.23
N MET A 168 1.55 11.63 0.08
CA MET A 168 2.94 11.19 0.14
C MET A 168 3.77 11.84 -0.99
N ARG A 169 3.30 11.78 -2.24
CA ARG A 169 3.98 12.46 -3.36
C ARG A 169 4.09 13.97 -3.16
N GLN A 170 3.05 14.59 -2.60
CA GLN A 170 3.08 16.02 -2.25
C GLN A 170 4.17 16.31 -1.21
N SER A 171 4.22 15.54 -0.13
CA SER A 171 5.22 15.72 0.94
C SER A 171 6.66 15.56 0.45
N ILE A 172 6.91 14.68 -0.52
CA ILE A 172 8.24 14.54 -1.16
C ILE A 172 8.61 15.82 -1.91
N ARG A 173 7.69 16.41 -2.67
CA ARG A 173 7.94 17.66 -3.42
C ARG A 173 8.14 18.87 -2.52
N GLU A 174 7.48 18.88 -1.36
CA GLU A 174 7.55 19.96 -0.37
C GLU A 174 8.69 19.79 0.63
N GLY A 175 9.43 18.67 0.59
CA GLY A 175 10.50 18.38 1.55
C GLY A 175 10.01 18.00 2.95
N SER A 176 8.73 17.65 3.11
CA SER A 176 8.07 17.28 4.37
C SER A 176 7.81 15.77 4.51
N PHE A 177 8.44 14.95 3.67
CA PHE A 177 8.20 13.50 3.62
C PHE A 177 8.46 12.78 4.96
N ASP A 178 9.48 13.18 5.72
CA ASP A 178 9.75 12.56 7.03
C ASP A 178 8.64 12.83 8.05
N GLU A 179 8.05 14.02 8.01
CA GLU A 179 6.89 14.37 8.84
C GLU A 179 5.66 13.57 8.43
N PHE A 180 5.40 13.49 7.12
CA PHE A 180 4.32 12.64 6.59
C PHE A 180 4.49 11.19 7.03
N CYS A 181 5.71 10.65 6.94
CA CYS A 181 5.98 9.30 7.40
C CYS A 181 5.66 9.17 8.88
N ARG A 182 6.21 10.04 9.77
CA ARG A 182 5.91 10.04 11.21
C ARG A 182 4.42 10.04 11.52
N LYS A 183 3.61 10.81 10.78
CA LYS A 183 2.14 10.80 10.90
C LYS A 183 1.59 9.39 10.60
N ILE A 184 2.02 8.76 9.50
CA ILE A 184 1.58 7.41 9.15
C ILE A 184 2.05 6.37 10.18
N GLU A 185 3.27 6.48 10.75
CA GLU A 185 3.74 5.54 11.79
C GLU A 185 2.90 5.62 13.07
N ALA A 186 2.45 6.82 13.43
CA ALA A 186 1.58 7.02 14.58
C ALA A 186 0.17 6.42 14.36
N ILE A 187 -0.34 6.45 13.12
CA ILE A 187 -1.66 5.90 12.77
C ILE A 187 -1.58 4.37 12.55
N TYR A 188 -0.51 3.91 11.92
CA TYR A 188 -0.26 2.53 11.52
C TYR A 188 1.11 2.06 12.04
N PRO A 189 1.18 1.64 13.31
CA PRO A 189 2.40 1.09 13.89
C PRO A 189 2.79 -0.24 13.24
N ALA A 190 4.07 -0.62 13.42
CA ALA A 190 4.64 -1.87 12.90
C ALA A 190 4.08 -3.13 13.57
#